data_AF-A0A522I9E4-F1
#
_entry.id   AF-A0A522I9E4-F1
#
_cell.length_a   1.000
_cell.length_b   1.000
_cell.length_c   1.000
_cell.angle_alpha   90.00
_cell.angle_beta   90.00
_cell.angle_gamma   90.00
#
_symmetry.space_group_name_H-M   'P 1'
#
loop_
_entity.id
_entity.type
_entity.pdbx_description
1 polymer ?
#
loop_
_entity_poly.entity_id
_entity_poly.type
_entity_poly.pdbx_seq_one_letter_code
_entity_poly.pdbx_strand_id
1 'polypeptide(L)'
;MSEQLQHIIDSEHERWALNISSALRSLRKYGFFVVQDPNAAALPASDQQRQAREAACHLLAVPANNENLSAHAVHELARTLLEDGAAGLKHIRRLE
;
A
#
# COMPACT_ATOMS: atom_id res chain seq x y z
N MET A 1 10.66 -20.47 -28.35
CA MET A 1 9.38 -20.22 -27.66
C MET A 1 9.71 -19.65 -26.31
N SER A 2 9.37 -18.38 -26.11
CA SER A 2 9.79 -17.55 -25.00
C SER A 2 9.07 -17.97 -23.71
N GLU A 3 9.78 -18.57 -22.77
CA GLU A 3 9.32 -18.62 -21.38
C GLU A 3 9.35 -17.18 -20.86
N GLN A 4 8.17 -16.57 -20.82
CA GLN A 4 7.93 -15.30 -20.18
C GLN A 4 8.38 -15.40 -18.73
N LEU A 5 9.53 -14.79 -18.43
CA LEU A 5 9.94 -14.41 -17.08
C LEU A 5 8.85 -13.53 -16.48
N GLN A 6 7.89 -14.15 -15.80
CA GLN A 6 6.76 -13.47 -15.19
C GLN A 6 7.00 -13.19 -13.70
N HIS A 7 8.26 -12.91 -13.34
CA HIS A 7 8.65 -12.41 -12.03
C HIS A 7 8.99 -10.93 -12.18
N ILE A 8 8.13 -10.03 -11.67
CA ILE A 8 8.22 -8.58 -11.96
C ILE A 8 8.65 -7.77 -10.72
N ILE A 9 8.56 -8.31 -9.50
CA ILE A 9 9.17 -7.65 -8.32
C ILE A 9 10.67 -7.96 -8.34
N ASP A 10 11.45 -6.96 -8.76
CA ASP A 10 12.90 -6.95 -8.70
C ASP A 10 13.41 -5.97 -7.64
N SER A 11 14.73 -5.85 -7.53
CA SER A 11 15.37 -4.95 -6.57
C SER A 11 15.05 -3.46 -6.79
N GLU A 12 14.62 -3.06 -7.99
CA GLU A 12 14.19 -1.69 -8.26
C GLU A 12 12.81 -1.44 -7.66
N HIS A 13 11.87 -2.36 -7.87
CA HIS A 13 10.54 -2.31 -7.26
C HIS A 13 10.60 -2.34 -5.73
N GLU A 14 11.48 -3.17 -5.15
CA GLU A 14 11.71 -3.19 -3.70
C GLU A 14 12.21 -1.83 -3.18
N ARG A 15 13.20 -1.24 -3.87
CA ARG A 15 13.73 0.08 -3.53
C ARG A 15 12.65 1.15 -3.66
N TRP A 16 11.80 1.06 -4.68
CA TRP A 16 10.70 1.98 -4.87
C TRP A 16 9.65 1.84 -3.74
N ALA A 17 9.28 0.62 -3.35
CA ALA A 17 8.38 0.38 -2.23
C ALA A 17 8.89 1.01 -0.93
N LEU A 18 10.19 0.89 -0.66
CA LEU A 18 10.85 1.53 0.49
C LEU A 18 10.79 3.06 0.41
N ASN A 19 11.06 3.64 -0.77
CA ASN A 19 11.02 5.08 -0.98
C ASN A 19 9.61 5.65 -0.76
N ILE A 20 8.58 5.01 -1.32
CA ILE A 20 7.18 5.43 -1.11
C ILE A 20 6.82 5.30 0.36
N SER A 21 7.18 4.19 1.01
CA SER A 21 6.88 4.00 2.44
C SER A 21 7.54 5.06 3.32
N SER A 22 8.75 5.50 2.96
CA SER A 22 9.45 6.61 3.63
C SER A 22 8.78 7.95 3.37
N ALA A 23 8.33 8.19 2.14
CA ALA A 23 7.60 9.40 1.76
C ALA A 23 6.27 9.52 2.51
N LEU A 24 5.46 8.46 2.56
CA LEU A 24 4.20 8.42 3.31
C LEU A 24 4.42 8.71 4.79
N ARG A 25 5.41 8.06 5.43
CA ARG A 25 5.76 8.32 6.83
C ARG A 25 6.20 9.78 7.07
N SER A 26 6.91 10.38 6.11
CA SER A 26 7.33 11.77 6.17
C SER A 26 6.15 12.73 6.02
N LEU A 27 5.25 12.49 5.07
CA LEU A 27 4.01 13.25 4.88
C LEU A 27 3.16 13.22 6.16
N ARG A 28 2.99 12.04 6.76
CA ARG A 28 2.28 11.87 8.04
C ARG A 28 2.85 12.75 9.16
N LYS A 29 4.18 12.84 9.25
CA LYS A 29 4.86 13.70 10.24
C LYS A 29 4.49 15.18 10.09
N TYR A 30 4.22 15.62 8.86
CA TYR A 30 3.83 17.00 8.55
C TYR A 30 2.31 17.20 8.47
N GLY A 31 1.51 16.20 8.86
CA GLY A 31 0.05 16.31 8.91
C GLY A 31 -0.66 16.06 7.57
N PHE A 32 0.03 15.50 6.58
CA PHE A 32 -0.59 15.03 5.34
C PHE A 32 -0.87 13.53 5.44
N PHE A 33 -2.10 13.12 5.18
CA PHE A 33 -2.54 11.73 5.31
C PHE A 33 -3.15 11.21 4.00
N VAL A 34 -2.87 9.96 3.70
CA VAL A 34 -3.55 9.16 2.68
C VAL A 34 -4.52 8.23 3.40
N VAL A 35 -5.82 8.50 3.23
CA VAL A 35 -6.89 7.70 3.85
C VAL A 35 -7.56 6.80 2.82
N GLN A 36 -7.96 5.60 3.25
CA GLN A 36 -8.85 4.77 2.44
C GLN A 36 -10.22 5.44 2.32
N ASP A 37 -10.91 5.19 1.21
CA ASP A 37 -12.30 5.59 1.04
C ASP A 37 -13.15 5.08 2.24
N PRO A 38 -14.06 5.89 2.81
CA PRO A 38 -14.85 5.49 3.98
C PRO A 38 -15.64 4.19 3.78
N ASN A 39 -16.14 3.93 2.57
CA ASN A 39 -16.88 2.70 2.28
C ASN A 39 -15.93 1.50 2.25
N ALA A 40 -14.72 1.68 1.71
CA ALA A 40 -13.68 0.66 1.74
C ALA A 40 -13.20 0.38 3.17
N ALA A 41 -13.06 1.41 4.00
CA ALA A 41 -12.67 1.29 5.40
C ALA A 41 -13.74 0.61 6.29
N ALA A 42 -14.98 0.50 5.81
CA ALA A 42 -16.06 -0.23 6.47
C ALA A 42 -16.06 -1.74 6.15
N LEU A 43 -15.25 -2.20 5.19
CA LEU A 43 -15.15 -3.61 4.83
C LEU A 43 -14.43 -4.44 5.91
N PRO A 44 -14.54 -5.78 5.88
CA PRO A 44 -13.75 -6.65 6.76
C PRO A 44 -12.24 -6.40 6.64
N ALA A 45 -11.50 -6.65 7.73
CA ALA A 45 -10.06 -6.39 7.79
C ALA A 45 -9.26 -7.14 6.70
N SER A 46 -9.67 -8.36 6.34
CA SER A 46 -9.07 -9.13 5.25
C SER A 46 -9.20 -8.43 3.89
N ASP A 47 -10.34 -7.80 3.65
CA ASP A 47 -10.65 -7.14 2.38
C ASP A 47 -9.93 -5.79 2.30
N GLN A 48 -9.86 -5.06 3.41
CA GLN A 48 -9.02 -3.86 3.51
C GLN A 48 -7.55 -4.16 3.26
N GLN A 49 -7.03 -5.25 3.84
CA GLN A 49 -5.65 -5.69 3.61
C GLN A 49 -5.40 -6.07 2.16
N ARG A 50 -6.36 -6.76 1.53
CA ARG A 50 -6.26 -7.11 0.12
C ARG A 50 -6.25 -5.86 -0.76
N GLN A 51 -7.17 -4.93 -0.55
CA GLN A 51 -7.24 -3.68 -1.30
C GLN A 51 -5.97 -2.83 -1.12
N ALA A 52 -5.39 -2.80 0.08
CA ALA A 52 -4.13 -2.12 0.32
C ALA A 52 -2.96 -2.75 -0.47
N ARG A 53 -2.94 -4.08 -0.60
CA ARG A 53 -1.95 -4.79 -1.45
C ARG A 53 -2.17 -4.51 -2.93
N GLU A 54 -3.42 -4.47 -3.39
CA GLU A 54 -3.76 -4.09 -4.76
C GLU A 54 -3.32 -2.65 -5.07
N ALA A 55 -3.55 -1.71 -4.14
CA ALA A 55 -3.06 -0.34 -4.23
C ALA A 55 -1.53 -0.26 -4.23
N ALA A 56 -0.86 -1.06 -3.39
CA ALA A 56 0.60 -1.15 -3.38
C ALA A 56 1.14 -1.68 -4.72
N CYS A 57 0.54 -2.72 -5.31
CA CYS A 57 0.91 -3.19 -6.66
C CYS A 57 0.74 -2.08 -7.70
N HIS A 58 -0.35 -1.31 -7.63
CA HIS A 58 -0.56 -0.18 -8.53
C HIS A 58 0.52 0.91 -8.39
N LEU A 59 0.88 1.26 -7.16
CA LEU A 59 1.96 2.23 -6.88
C LEU A 59 3.34 1.76 -7.34
N LEU A 60 3.56 0.45 -7.37
CA LEU A 60 4.78 -0.16 -7.89
C LEU A 60 4.72 -0.44 -9.40
N ALA A 61 3.64 -0.07 -10.08
CA ALA A 61 3.46 -0.33 -11.52
C ALA A 61 3.57 -1.83 -11.91
N VAL A 62 3.13 -2.73 -11.03
CA VAL A 62 3.09 -4.18 -11.28
C VAL A 62 1.66 -4.72 -11.29
N PRO A 63 1.37 -5.84 -11.99
CA PRO A 63 0.04 -6.43 -11.97
C PRO A 63 -0.31 -7.01 -10.58
N ALA A 64 -1.55 -6.80 -10.14
CA ALA A 64 -2.07 -7.32 -8.87
C ALA A 64 -2.51 -8.80 -8.98
N ASN A 65 -1.60 -9.68 -9.38
CA ASN A 65 -1.80 -11.13 -9.36
C ASN A 65 -1.42 -11.73 -7.99
N ASN A 66 -1.82 -12.98 -7.72
CA ASN A 66 -1.60 -13.62 -6.41
C ASN A 66 -0.12 -13.64 -5.99
N GLU A 67 0.78 -13.79 -6.94
CA GLU A 67 2.23 -13.81 -6.70
C GLU A 67 2.71 -12.44 -6.19
N ASN A 68 2.47 -11.37 -6.93
CA ASN A 68 2.87 -10.02 -6.53
C ASN A 68 2.16 -9.56 -5.25
N LEU A 69 0.88 -9.93 -5.07
CA LEU A 69 0.13 -9.65 -3.84
C LEU A 69 0.74 -10.32 -2.60
N SER A 70 1.50 -11.40 -2.77
CA SER A 70 2.24 -12.08 -1.70
C SER A 70 3.69 -11.60 -1.56
N ALA A 71 4.18 -10.73 -2.46
CA ALA A 71 5.54 -10.24 -2.41
C ALA A 71 5.77 -9.38 -1.16
N HIS A 72 6.94 -9.54 -0.53
CA HIS A 72 7.27 -8.84 0.71
C HIS A 72 7.20 -7.32 0.57
N ALA A 73 7.72 -6.76 -0.52
CA ALA A 73 7.67 -5.32 -0.79
C ALA A 73 6.23 -4.78 -0.87
N VAL A 74 5.31 -5.54 -1.48
CA VAL A 74 3.89 -5.20 -1.56
C VAL A 74 3.25 -5.26 -0.17
N HIS A 75 3.56 -6.25 0.65
CA HIS A 75 3.08 -6.32 2.03
C HIS A 75 3.51 -5.12 2.87
N GLU A 76 4.78 -4.76 2.83
CA GLU A 76 5.30 -3.66 3.64
C GLU A 76 4.74 -2.30 3.21
N LEU A 77 4.60 -2.07 1.90
CA LEU A 77 3.97 -0.86 1.39
C LEU A 77 2.48 -0.82 1.76
N ALA A 78 1.75 -1.91 1.59
CA ALA A 78 0.34 -2.02 1.97
C ALA A 78 0.14 -1.76 3.47
N ARG A 79 1.01 -2.31 4.33
CA ARG A 79 1.01 -2.03 5.77
C ARG A 79 1.19 -0.54 6.04
N THR A 80 2.14 0.10 5.36
CA THR A 80 2.37 1.55 5.51
C THR A 80 1.16 2.38 5.10
N LEU A 81 0.48 2.02 4.00
CA LEU A 81 -0.76 2.67 3.57
C LEU A 81 -1.86 2.58 4.63
N LEU A 82 -2.07 1.39 5.20
CA LEU A 82 -3.08 1.18 6.24
C LEU A 82 -2.76 1.94 7.53
N GLU A 83 -1.49 1.96 7.95
CA GLU A 83 -1.05 2.72 9.13
C GLU A 83 -1.25 4.23 8.94
N ASP A 84 -1.00 4.74 7.73
CA ASP A 84 -1.25 6.14 7.40
C ASP A 84 -2.74 6.47 7.39
N GLY A 85 -3.55 5.61 6.77
CA GLY A 85 -5.00 5.76 6.75
C GLY A 85 -5.63 5.71 8.15
N ALA A 86 -5.17 4.81 9.02
CA ALA A 86 -5.61 4.75 10.41
C ALA A 86 -5.24 6.02 11.19
N ALA A 87 -4.04 6.57 10.97
CA ALA A 87 -3.62 7.82 11.57
C ALA A 87 -4.46 9.01 11.07
N GLY A 88 -4.72 9.08 9.77
CA GLY A 88 -5.57 10.10 9.16
C GLY A 88 -7.01 10.06 9.67
N LEU A 89 -7.62 8.89 9.74
CA LEU A 89 -8.98 8.73 10.28
C LEU A 89 -9.07 9.16 11.75
N LYS A 90 -8.05 8.83 12.56
CA LYS A 90 -7.97 9.28 13.96
C LYS A 90 -7.81 10.80 14.06
N HIS A 91 -7.10 11.42 13.11
CA HIS A 91 -6.95 12.87 13.06
C HIS A 91 -8.27 13.55 12.72
N ILE A 92 -8.97 13.08 11.67
CA ILE A 92 -10.27 13.61 11.24
C ILE A 92 -11.30 13.56 12.38
N ARG A 93 -11.43 12.41 13.05
CA ARG A 93 -12.36 12.23 14.19
C ARG A 93 -12.08 13.09 15.42
N ARG A 94 -10.91 13.73 15.51
CA ARG A 94 -10.58 14.68 16.59
C ARG A 94 -10.99 16.11 16.27
N LEU A 95 -11.25 16.39 14.99
CA LEU A 95 -11.66 17.71 14.50
C LEU A 95 -13.19 17.85 14.46
N GLU A 96 -13.90 16.73 14.43
CA GLU A 96 -15.37 16.60 14.59
C GLU A 96 -15.78 16.67 16.07
#